data_AF-A0A7W5KEX1-F1
#
_entry.id   AF-A0A7W5KEX1-F1
#
_cell.length_a   1.000
_cell.length_b   1.000
_cell.length_c   1.000
_cell.angle_alpha   90.00
_cell.angle_beta   90.00
_cell.angle_gamma   90.00
#
_symmetry.space_group_name_H-M   'P 1'
#
loop_
_entity.id
_entity.type
_entity.pdbx_description
1 polymer ?
#
loop_
_entity_poly.entity_id
_entity_poly.type
_entity_poly.pdbx_seq_one_letter_code
_entity_poly.pdbx_strand_id
1 'polypeptide(L)'
;MKALRLLTLALVAFALSAVLSPRAEAQSKCTGKFVNPITDVCWSCLFPLSVGGLKIWPSNRPDTDNPNLPVCACGSPVPRIGIAAGFWEPVRLADVSTKPWCFVNLGGTKISPGFDIGQGQLSGPSLTGGNGANTSKWHVHWYVYPLLYWMEILADFACFEQSSFDIAYMTEVDPLWQDDSLTALINPEAVLFSSPIAQAACAGDCIASTAKLPLDATFWCAGCQGPMYPVNGNIAASIGHVQASRLALARFAFKIHREGLAWGTMGSKGLCNKYPMPVLKKQQYRVQMTNPIPTVSGKAACSPLGASTMPPQAGRSYPVKGEDMGYLVWRKRNCCVL
;
A
#
# COMPACT_ATOMS: atom_id res chain seq x y z
N MET A 1 -4.41 -42.63 56.19
CA MET A 1 -3.60 -41.38 56.07
C MET A 1 -2.74 -41.28 54.80
N LYS A 2 -2.11 -42.37 54.31
CA LYS A 2 -1.28 -42.32 53.08
C LYS A 2 -2.09 -42.04 51.79
N ALA A 3 -3.27 -42.62 51.64
CA ALA A 3 -4.14 -42.43 50.48
C ALA A 3 -4.64 -40.98 50.33
N LEU A 4 -4.97 -40.31 51.44
CA LEU A 4 -5.43 -38.92 51.43
C LEU A 4 -4.32 -37.94 51.00
N ARG A 5 -3.07 -38.20 51.40
CA ARG A 5 -1.90 -37.40 51.00
C ARG A 5 -1.58 -37.55 49.50
N LEU A 6 -1.75 -38.76 48.95
CA LEU A 6 -1.57 -39.02 47.52
C LEU A 6 -2.64 -38.31 46.68
N LEU A 7 -3.89 -38.28 47.16
CA LEU A 7 -4.99 -37.59 46.46
C LEU A 7 -4.80 -36.07 46.45
N THR A 8 -4.34 -35.49 47.56
CA THR A 8 -4.02 -34.05 47.63
C THR A 8 -2.83 -33.68 46.75
N LEU A 9 -1.80 -34.53 46.66
CA LEU A 9 -0.66 -34.31 45.75
C LEU A 9 -1.08 -34.38 44.28
N ALA A 10 -1.96 -35.31 43.92
CA ALA A 10 -2.49 -35.42 42.57
C ALA A 10 -3.38 -34.22 42.18
N LEU A 11 -4.22 -33.74 43.10
CA LEU A 11 -5.05 -32.54 42.90
C LEU A 11 -4.21 -31.26 42.77
N VAL A 12 -3.15 -31.12 43.58
CA VAL A 12 -2.22 -29.98 43.47
C VAL A 12 -1.42 -30.04 42.17
N ALA A 13 -0.97 -31.22 41.75
CA ALA A 13 -0.28 -31.39 40.47
C ALA A 13 -1.19 -31.08 39.26
N PHE A 14 -2.47 -31.48 39.33
CA PHE A 14 -3.46 -31.18 38.30
C PHE A 14 -3.86 -29.69 38.27
N ALA A 15 -3.94 -29.05 39.44
CA ALA A 15 -4.16 -27.61 39.53
C ALA A 15 -2.95 -26.82 39.01
N LEU A 16 -1.71 -27.26 39.28
CA LEU A 16 -0.50 -26.62 38.76
C LEU A 16 -0.40 -26.74 37.23
N SER A 17 -0.77 -27.89 36.64
CA SER A 17 -0.73 -28.07 35.18
C SER A 17 -1.81 -27.28 34.44
N ALA A 18 -2.95 -26.99 35.10
CA ALA A 18 -3.98 -26.10 34.56
C ALA A 18 -3.57 -24.61 34.59
N VAL A 19 -2.77 -24.19 35.58
CA VAL A 19 -2.29 -22.80 35.72
C VAL A 19 -1.05 -22.54 34.84
N LEU A 20 -0.25 -23.57 34.57
CA LEU A 20 0.98 -23.49 33.75
C LEU A 20 0.78 -23.89 32.29
N SER A 21 -0.46 -23.99 31.80
CA SER A 21 -0.68 -24.17 30.36
C SER A 21 0.03 -23.03 29.61
N PRO A 22 1.13 -23.31 28.87
CA PRO A 22 1.74 -22.27 28.07
C PRO A 22 0.66 -21.87 27.06
N ARG A 23 0.21 -20.61 27.11
CA ARG A 23 -0.48 -20.04 25.97
C ARG A 23 0.52 -20.14 24.83
N ALA A 24 0.29 -21.08 23.92
CA ALA A 24 0.96 -21.12 22.64
C ALA A 24 0.46 -19.89 21.88
N GLU A 25 1.01 -18.73 22.21
CA GLU A 25 0.97 -17.58 21.36
C GLU A 25 1.85 -17.96 20.17
N ALA A 26 1.24 -18.58 19.17
CA ALA A 26 1.84 -18.69 17.87
C ALA A 26 1.98 -17.25 17.36
N GLN A 27 3.03 -16.55 17.80
CA GLN A 27 3.50 -15.36 17.14
C GLN A 27 3.88 -15.82 15.74
N SER A 28 2.93 -15.67 14.82
CA SER A 28 3.14 -15.95 13.43
C SER A 28 4.38 -15.15 13.03
N LYS A 29 5.45 -15.87 12.65
CA LYS A 29 6.76 -15.28 12.47
C LYS A 29 6.64 -14.17 11.42
N CYS A 30 7.06 -12.94 11.74
CA CYS A 30 7.14 -11.88 10.74
C CYS A 30 8.14 -12.33 9.67
N THR A 31 7.68 -12.35 8.42
CA THR A 31 8.48 -12.88 7.31
C THR A 31 8.70 -11.79 6.28
N GLY A 32 9.91 -11.73 5.72
CA GLY A 32 10.28 -10.73 4.74
C GLY A 32 11.79 -10.71 4.50
N LYS A 33 12.20 -10.01 3.44
CA LYS A 33 13.60 -9.70 3.15
C LYS A 33 13.75 -8.21 2.92
N PHE A 34 14.93 -7.69 3.23
CA PHE A 34 15.29 -6.34 2.87
C PHE A 34 15.26 -6.19 1.35
N VAL A 35 14.63 -5.13 0.84
CA VAL A 35 14.49 -4.92 -0.60
C VAL A 35 15.85 -4.62 -1.19
N ASN A 36 16.32 -5.46 -2.11
CA ASN A 36 17.54 -5.19 -2.86
C ASN A 36 17.23 -4.22 -4.02
N PRO A 37 17.78 -2.99 -4.03
CA PRO A 37 17.54 -2.00 -5.09
C PRO A 37 17.87 -2.48 -6.50
N ILE A 38 18.82 -3.40 -6.64
CA ILE A 38 19.32 -3.87 -7.93
C ILE A 38 18.45 -5.00 -8.46
N THR A 39 18.18 -6.02 -7.63
CA THR A 39 17.54 -7.26 -8.10
C THR A 39 16.04 -7.30 -7.88
N ASP A 40 15.51 -6.60 -6.88
CA ASP A 40 14.09 -6.70 -6.48
C ASP A 40 13.22 -5.59 -7.07
N VAL A 41 13.80 -4.68 -7.85
CA VAL A 41 13.15 -3.52 -8.46
C VAL A 41 12.98 -3.73 -9.98
N CYS A 42 11.77 -3.47 -10.49
CA CYS A 42 11.53 -3.51 -11.92
C CYS A 42 11.96 -2.18 -12.55
N TRP A 43 13.21 -2.07 -12.97
CA TRP A 43 13.73 -0.85 -13.62
C TRP A 43 12.99 -0.48 -14.90
N SER A 44 12.46 -1.47 -15.62
CA SER A 44 11.64 -1.21 -16.80
C SER A 44 10.35 -0.46 -16.48
N CYS A 45 9.93 -0.44 -15.21
CA CYS A 45 8.82 0.40 -14.78
C CYS A 45 9.16 1.88 -14.93
N LEU A 46 10.38 2.37 -14.70
CA LEU A 46 10.72 3.80 -14.82
C LEU A 46 10.19 4.49 -16.11
N PHE A 47 10.05 3.71 -17.18
CA PHE A 47 9.49 4.10 -18.47
C PHE A 47 7.95 4.12 -18.53
N PRO A 48 7.36 4.96 -19.41
CA PRO A 48 8.05 5.80 -20.40
C PRO A 48 8.65 7.08 -19.81
N LEU A 49 9.73 7.53 -20.45
CA LEU A 49 10.32 8.85 -20.24
C LEU A 49 9.77 9.80 -21.31
N SER A 50 9.29 10.96 -20.87
CA SER A 50 8.69 11.97 -21.73
C SER A 50 9.36 13.33 -21.51
N VAL A 51 9.45 14.09 -22.59
CA VAL A 51 9.76 15.53 -22.58
C VAL A 51 8.66 16.25 -23.32
N GLY A 52 7.90 17.07 -22.60
CA GLY A 52 6.60 17.56 -23.06
C GLY A 52 5.70 16.40 -23.50
N GLY A 53 5.05 16.54 -24.66
CA GLY A 53 4.22 15.51 -25.25
C GLY A 53 4.99 14.37 -25.92
N LEU A 54 6.31 14.51 -26.11
CA LEU A 54 7.14 13.55 -26.81
C LEU A 54 7.67 12.47 -25.85
N LYS A 55 7.49 11.20 -26.21
CA LYS A 55 8.05 10.07 -25.47
C LYS A 55 9.46 9.78 -25.98
N ILE A 56 10.47 10.33 -25.31
CA ILE A 56 11.89 10.09 -25.64
C ILE A 56 12.20 8.60 -25.54
N TRP A 57 11.71 7.95 -24.49
CA TRP A 57 11.87 6.52 -24.30
C TRP A 57 10.48 5.85 -24.21
N PRO A 58 9.94 5.35 -25.33
CA PRO A 58 8.64 4.73 -25.34
C PRO A 58 8.64 3.42 -24.55
N SER A 59 7.48 3.08 -24.01
CA SER A 59 7.26 1.81 -23.33
C SER A 59 5.85 1.33 -23.63
N ASN A 60 5.66 0.01 -23.64
CA ASN A 60 4.33 -0.62 -23.72
C ASN A 60 3.56 -0.53 -22.39
N ARG A 61 4.10 0.20 -21.41
CA ARG A 61 3.46 0.45 -20.11
C ARG A 61 2.48 1.61 -20.19
N PRO A 62 1.35 1.53 -19.47
CA PRO A 62 0.45 2.66 -19.33
C PRO A 62 1.15 3.88 -18.75
N ASP A 63 0.82 5.04 -19.30
CA ASP A 63 1.35 6.32 -18.85
C ASP A 63 0.24 7.35 -18.83
N THR A 64 0.30 8.23 -17.83
CA THR A 64 -0.66 9.32 -17.67
C THR A 64 -0.41 10.43 -18.68
N ASP A 65 -1.37 11.34 -18.83
CA ASP A 65 -1.19 12.50 -19.69
C ASP A 65 -0.02 13.37 -19.22
N ASN A 66 0.92 13.62 -20.14
CA ASN A 66 2.07 14.48 -19.93
C ASN A 66 1.78 15.89 -20.47
N PRO A 67 2.44 16.95 -19.96
CA PRO A 67 2.29 18.30 -20.47
C PRO A 67 2.64 18.35 -21.97
N ASN A 68 1.84 19.04 -22.79
CA ASN A 68 2.06 19.03 -24.25
C ASN A 68 3.37 19.74 -24.67
N LEU A 69 3.70 20.85 -24.01
CA LEU A 69 4.85 21.67 -24.35
C LEU A 69 6.13 21.09 -23.73
N PRO A 70 7.23 20.97 -24.51
CA PRO A 70 8.52 20.52 -23.99
C PRO A 70 9.23 21.59 -23.14
N VAL A 71 8.78 22.84 -23.22
CA VAL A 71 9.32 23.97 -22.47
C VAL A 71 8.38 24.31 -21.31
N CYS A 72 8.97 24.56 -20.15
CA CYS A 72 8.27 25.02 -18.95
C CYS A 72 8.96 26.27 -18.39
N ALA A 73 8.18 27.09 -17.70
CA ALA A 73 8.65 28.31 -17.05
C ALA A 73 8.23 28.27 -15.59
N CYS A 74 9.20 28.17 -14.69
CA CYS A 74 8.97 28.06 -13.25
C CYS A 74 9.68 29.16 -12.47
N GLY A 75 8.99 29.77 -11.52
CA GLY A 75 9.52 30.84 -10.66
C GLY A 75 8.76 32.16 -10.82
N SER A 76 8.79 32.96 -9.75
CA SER A 76 8.28 34.33 -9.70
C SER A 76 9.28 35.16 -8.90
N PRO A 77 9.66 36.38 -9.31
CA PRO A 77 9.17 37.16 -10.45
C PRO A 77 9.87 36.88 -11.80
N VAL A 78 11.05 36.25 -11.80
CA VAL A 78 11.77 35.88 -13.03
C VAL A 78 11.57 34.38 -13.31
N PRO A 79 10.88 34.00 -14.40
CA PRO A 79 10.69 32.60 -14.74
C PRO A 79 12.01 32.00 -15.20
N ARG A 80 12.43 30.91 -14.57
CA ARG A 80 13.51 30.07 -15.08
C ARG A 80 12.89 29.14 -16.12
N ILE A 81 13.41 29.22 -17.35
CA ILE A 81 12.98 28.39 -18.46
C ILE A 81 13.70 27.05 -18.35
N GLY A 82 12.93 25.98 -18.44
CA GLY A 82 13.42 24.62 -18.35
C GLY A 82 12.72 23.67 -19.33
N ILE A 83 13.08 22.40 -19.21
CA ILE A 83 12.52 21.31 -20.01
C ILE A 83 11.50 20.55 -19.17
N ALA A 84 10.28 20.43 -19.68
CA ALA A 84 9.21 19.68 -19.03
C ALA A 84 9.51 18.18 -19.17
N ALA A 85 9.95 17.52 -18.10
CA ALA A 85 10.21 16.09 -18.09
C ALA A 85 9.12 15.34 -17.32
N GLY A 86 8.75 14.15 -17.81
CA GLY A 86 7.76 13.27 -17.19
C GLY A 86 8.29 11.85 -17.11
N PHE A 87 8.35 11.30 -15.90
CA PHE A 87 8.85 9.95 -15.64
C PHE A 87 8.17 9.34 -14.41
N TRP A 88 8.49 8.08 -14.13
CA TRP A 88 7.97 7.41 -12.94
C TRP A 88 9.09 7.16 -11.93
N GLU A 89 8.92 7.69 -10.73
CA GLU A 89 9.87 7.56 -9.63
C GLU A 89 9.39 6.53 -8.59
N PRO A 90 10.25 5.61 -8.13
CA PRO A 90 10.02 4.81 -6.93
C PRO A 90 10.28 5.70 -5.71
N VAL A 91 9.21 6.08 -5.02
CA VAL A 91 9.27 7.11 -3.96
C VAL A 91 8.91 6.59 -2.59
N ARG A 92 8.14 5.51 -2.53
CA ARG A 92 7.59 4.98 -1.29
C ARG A 92 7.66 3.48 -1.33
N LEU A 93 7.90 2.92 -0.17
CA LEU A 93 7.87 1.48 0.07
C LEU A 93 6.77 1.24 1.10
N ALA A 94 6.04 0.15 0.98
CA ALA A 94 4.93 -0.17 1.85
C ALA A 94 4.99 -1.63 2.27
N ASP A 95 4.93 -1.89 3.56
CA ASP A 95 4.66 -3.23 4.08
C ASP A 95 3.19 -3.40 4.34
N VAL A 96 2.66 -4.55 4.01
CA VAL A 96 1.26 -4.89 4.23
C VAL A 96 1.18 -6.28 4.83
N SER A 97 0.78 -6.37 6.09
CA SER A 97 0.71 -7.63 6.84
C SER A 97 -0.50 -7.64 7.77
N THR A 98 -0.99 -8.83 8.11
CA THR A 98 -2.00 -9.02 9.17
C THR A 98 -1.38 -9.11 10.56
N LYS A 99 -0.05 -9.12 10.63
CA LYS A 99 0.74 -9.23 11.85
C LYS A 99 1.11 -7.82 12.31
N PRO A 100 0.72 -7.42 13.51
CA PRO A 100 1.03 -6.08 14.00
C PRO A 100 2.54 -5.92 14.18
N TRP A 101 3.06 -4.73 13.87
CA TRP A 101 4.47 -4.39 14.04
C TRP A 101 5.44 -5.18 13.15
N CYS A 102 4.95 -5.82 12.08
CA CYS A 102 5.75 -6.62 11.17
C CYS A 102 6.29 -5.80 9.98
N PHE A 103 7.60 -5.58 9.95
CA PHE A 103 8.31 -4.81 8.92
C PHE A 103 8.89 -5.77 7.86
N VAL A 104 8.06 -6.10 6.87
CA VAL A 104 8.35 -7.05 5.79
C VAL A 104 9.57 -6.62 4.97
N ASN A 105 9.59 -5.36 4.49
CA ASN A 105 10.66 -4.83 3.66
C ASN A 105 11.92 -4.46 4.46
N LEU A 106 11.91 -4.53 5.80
CA LEU A 106 13.08 -4.43 6.67
C LEU A 106 13.57 -5.80 7.16
N GLY A 107 13.45 -6.82 6.31
CA GLY A 107 13.94 -8.16 6.64
C GLY A 107 13.01 -9.00 7.52
N GLY A 108 11.73 -8.65 7.60
CA GLY A 108 10.77 -9.35 8.46
C GLY A 108 11.03 -9.11 9.95
N THR A 109 11.54 -7.92 10.29
CA THR A 109 11.80 -7.54 11.68
C THR A 109 10.51 -7.10 12.37
N LYS A 110 10.35 -7.44 13.65
CA LYS A 110 9.21 -6.99 14.46
C LYS A 110 9.67 -5.83 15.34
N ILE A 111 9.14 -4.63 15.13
CA ILE A 111 9.48 -3.44 15.92
C ILE A 111 8.23 -3.03 16.70
N SER A 112 8.06 -3.61 17.90
CA SER A 112 6.92 -3.34 18.75
C SER A 112 7.29 -2.39 19.90
N PRO A 113 6.57 -1.27 20.09
CA PRO A 113 6.75 -0.35 21.22
C PRO A 113 6.18 -0.88 22.54
N GLY A 114 5.74 -2.15 22.60
CA GLY A 114 5.34 -2.82 23.84
C GLY A 114 3.85 -2.77 24.18
N PHE A 115 2.99 -2.16 23.34
CA PHE A 115 1.54 -2.31 23.46
C PHE A 115 0.99 -3.29 22.42
N ASP A 116 0.16 -4.22 22.89
CA ASP A 116 -0.49 -5.23 22.07
C ASP A 116 -1.80 -4.67 21.51
N ILE A 117 -1.91 -4.69 20.18
CA ILE A 117 -3.11 -4.26 19.45
C ILE A 117 -3.93 -5.46 18.94
N GLY A 118 -3.58 -6.67 19.39
CA GLY A 118 -4.17 -7.92 18.94
C GLY A 118 -3.63 -8.39 17.59
N GLN A 119 -3.90 -9.65 17.23
CA GLN A 119 -3.58 -10.20 15.92
C GLN A 119 -4.72 -9.94 14.93
N GLY A 120 -4.39 -9.54 13.70
CA GLY A 120 -5.37 -9.27 12.64
C GLY A 120 -5.86 -10.49 11.87
N GLN A 121 -5.45 -11.71 12.27
CA GLN A 121 -5.89 -12.93 11.60
C GLN A 121 -7.30 -13.32 12.05
N LEU A 122 -8.28 -13.00 11.19
CA LEU A 122 -9.67 -13.45 11.25
C LEU A 122 -10.38 -13.08 12.56
N SER A 123 -10.97 -11.90 12.62
CA SER A 123 -12.04 -11.66 13.58
C SER A 123 -13.27 -12.46 13.11
N GLY A 124 -13.69 -13.44 13.90
CA GLY A 124 -14.92 -14.19 13.67
C GLY A 124 -16.14 -13.26 13.64
N PRO A 125 -17.31 -13.72 13.16
CA PRO A 125 -18.48 -12.88 13.08
C PRO A 125 -18.87 -12.43 14.49
N SER A 126 -18.80 -11.13 14.75
CA SER A 126 -19.32 -10.56 15.99
C SER A 126 -20.85 -10.65 15.95
N LEU A 127 -21.43 -11.42 16.86
CA LEU A 127 -22.88 -11.52 17.04
C LEU A 127 -23.50 -10.21 17.56
N THR A 128 -22.68 -9.22 17.92
CA THR A 128 -23.10 -7.90 18.38
C THR A 128 -22.84 -6.89 17.26
N GLY A 129 -23.89 -6.54 16.50
CA GLY A 129 -23.85 -5.39 15.57
C GLY A 129 -23.80 -5.69 14.06
N GLY A 130 -24.44 -6.76 13.57
CA GLY A 130 -24.72 -6.91 12.13
C GLY A 130 -23.53 -7.35 11.24
N ASN A 131 -22.35 -7.58 11.81
CA ASN A 131 -21.17 -8.06 11.08
C ASN A 131 -21.14 -9.59 10.99
N GLY A 132 -21.93 -10.14 10.06
CA GLY A 132 -21.96 -11.58 9.74
C GLY A 132 -20.81 -12.09 8.86
N ALA A 133 -19.78 -11.28 8.61
CA ALA A 133 -18.67 -11.62 7.72
C ALA A 133 -17.34 -11.68 8.48
N ASN A 134 -16.56 -12.74 8.25
CA ASN A 134 -15.18 -12.83 8.74
C ASN A 134 -14.35 -11.70 8.10
N THR A 135 -13.74 -10.85 8.93
CA THR A 135 -12.82 -9.80 8.47
C THR A 135 -11.40 -10.10 8.91
N SER A 136 -10.46 -9.79 8.02
CA SER A 136 -9.03 -9.77 8.28
C SER A 136 -8.59 -8.32 8.45
N LYS A 137 -7.77 -8.06 9.46
CA LYS A 137 -7.23 -6.73 9.72
C LYS A 137 -5.82 -6.64 9.18
N TRP A 138 -5.61 -5.70 8.27
CA TRP A 138 -4.34 -5.47 7.59
C TRP A 138 -3.71 -4.18 8.09
N HIS A 139 -2.43 -4.25 8.40
CA HIS A 139 -1.60 -3.12 8.79
C HIS A 139 -0.69 -2.72 7.63
N VAL A 140 -0.50 -1.41 7.48
CA VAL A 140 0.40 -0.81 6.50
C VAL A 140 1.50 -0.02 7.21
N HIS A 141 2.75 -0.35 6.91
CA HIS A 141 3.91 0.48 7.27
C HIS A 141 4.38 1.22 6.03
N TRP A 142 4.40 2.55 6.08
CA TRP A 142 4.74 3.40 4.95
C TRP A 142 6.12 4.01 5.13
N TYR A 143 7.00 3.81 4.16
CA TYR A 143 8.36 4.35 4.18
C TYR A 143 8.55 5.40 3.10
N VAL A 144 9.35 6.42 3.43
CA VAL A 144 9.99 7.29 2.43
C VAL A 144 11.13 6.50 1.81
N TYR A 145 11.05 6.20 0.51
CA TYR A 145 12.05 5.39 -0.19
C TYR A 145 12.36 5.97 -1.59
N PRO A 146 13.03 7.14 -1.66
CA PRO A 146 13.41 7.75 -2.93
C PRO A 146 14.65 7.05 -3.50
N LEU A 147 14.43 5.88 -4.11
CA LEU A 147 15.51 5.01 -4.56
C LEU A 147 16.43 5.67 -5.60
N LEU A 148 15.87 6.48 -6.50
CA LEU A 148 16.64 7.17 -7.53
C LEU A 148 17.64 8.18 -6.97
N TYR A 149 17.28 8.82 -5.85
CA TYR A 149 18.15 9.77 -5.17
C TYR A 149 19.30 9.05 -4.48
N TRP A 150 18.99 8.03 -3.67
CA TRP A 150 20.02 7.34 -2.89
C TRP A 150 21.00 6.51 -3.73
N MET A 151 20.58 6.04 -4.90
CA MET A 151 21.48 5.34 -5.84
C MET A 151 22.22 6.28 -6.81
N GLU A 152 21.99 7.60 -6.72
CA GLU A 152 22.63 8.62 -7.57
C GLU A 152 22.47 8.41 -9.10
N ILE A 153 21.51 7.58 -9.54
CA ILE A 153 21.35 7.19 -10.96
C ILE A 153 21.02 8.39 -11.85
N LEU A 154 20.35 9.40 -11.30
CA LEU A 154 19.87 10.58 -12.03
C LEU A 154 20.23 11.88 -11.30
N ALA A 155 21.33 11.93 -10.56
CA ALA A 155 21.68 13.01 -9.61
C ALA A 155 21.59 14.45 -10.19
N ASP A 156 21.71 14.63 -11.51
CA ASP A 156 21.73 15.93 -12.18
C ASP A 156 20.34 16.55 -12.47
N PHE A 157 19.24 15.82 -12.23
CA PHE A 157 17.88 16.34 -12.48
C PHE A 157 17.25 16.87 -11.18
N ALA A 158 17.09 18.18 -10.99
CA ALA A 158 16.51 18.81 -9.78
C ALA A 158 15.03 18.46 -9.45
N CYS A 159 14.49 17.39 -10.04
CA CYS A 159 13.08 17.07 -10.10
C CYS A 159 12.57 15.98 -9.16
N PHE A 160 13.45 15.06 -8.74
CA PHE A 160 13.08 13.92 -7.90
C PHE A 160 13.00 14.32 -6.43
N GLU A 161 12.34 13.48 -5.63
CA GLU A 161 12.22 13.71 -4.19
C GLU A 161 13.56 13.43 -3.48
N GLN A 162 14.24 14.49 -3.04
CA GLN A 162 15.47 14.42 -2.23
C GLN A 162 15.11 14.24 -0.76
N SER A 163 15.05 13.00 -0.31
CA SER A 163 14.77 12.67 1.09
C SER A 163 15.56 11.43 1.51
N SER A 164 15.75 11.25 2.81
CA SER A 164 16.36 10.05 3.37
C SER A 164 15.34 8.93 3.50
N PHE A 165 15.84 7.70 3.64
CA PHE A 165 14.99 6.59 4.04
C PHE A 165 14.46 6.82 5.46
N ASP A 166 13.14 6.73 5.64
CA ASP A 166 12.49 6.89 6.94
C ASP A 166 11.14 6.16 7.00
N ILE A 167 10.69 5.84 8.20
CA ILE A 167 9.37 5.26 8.49
C ILE A 167 8.39 6.42 8.65
N ALA A 168 7.65 6.74 7.59
CA ALA A 168 6.73 7.88 7.56
C ALA A 168 5.43 7.63 8.33
N TYR A 169 4.93 6.39 8.34
CA TYR A 169 3.64 6.08 8.96
C TYR A 169 3.54 4.62 9.39
N MET A 170 2.89 4.39 10.52
CA MET A 170 2.57 3.06 11.03
C MET A 170 1.09 3.02 11.41
N THR A 171 0.30 2.23 10.69
CA THR A 171 -1.16 2.17 10.89
C THR A 171 -1.60 1.60 12.24
N GLU A 172 -0.72 0.88 12.91
CA GLU A 172 -0.89 0.33 14.25
C GLU A 172 -1.15 1.38 15.32
N VAL A 173 -0.55 2.57 15.16
CA VAL A 173 -0.65 3.69 16.10
C VAL A 173 -1.88 4.54 15.83
N ASP A 174 -2.49 4.39 14.65
CA ASP A 174 -3.58 5.24 14.20
C ASP A 174 -4.96 4.64 14.54
N PRO A 175 -5.72 5.25 15.50
CA PRO A 175 -7.01 4.73 15.92
C PRO A 175 -8.05 4.72 14.78
N LEU A 176 -7.93 5.64 13.82
CA LEU A 176 -8.82 5.71 12.66
C LEU A 176 -8.60 4.56 11.69
N TRP A 177 -7.45 3.89 11.73
CA TRP A 177 -7.20 2.67 10.98
C TRP A 177 -7.66 1.42 11.73
N GLN A 178 -7.75 1.51 13.06
CA GLN A 178 -8.10 0.36 13.89
C GLN A 178 -9.61 0.14 14.03
N ASP A 179 -10.42 1.19 13.90
CA ASP A 179 -11.86 1.18 14.22
C ASP A 179 -12.73 1.71 13.06
N ASP A 180 -13.68 0.89 12.60
CA ASP A 180 -14.61 1.24 11.52
C ASP A 180 -15.52 2.42 11.85
N SER A 181 -15.96 2.54 13.11
CA SER A 181 -16.88 3.59 13.56
C SER A 181 -16.18 4.94 13.59
N LEU A 182 -14.93 4.99 14.02
CA LEU A 182 -14.12 6.21 13.98
C LEU A 182 -13.80 6.61 12.52
N THR A 183 -13.49 5.63 11.66
CA THR A 183 -13.31 5.90 10.22
C THR A 183 -14.60 6.47 9.60
N ALA A 184 -15.76 5.90 9.93
CA ALA A 184 -17.05 6.32 9.41
C ALA A 184 -17.44 7.73 9.88
N LEU A 185 -17.06 8.12 11.10
CA LEU A 185 -17.29 9.45 11.64
C LEU A 185 -16.56 10.54 10.82
N ILE A 186 -15.32 10.28 10.42
CA ILE A 186 -14.51 11.23 9.64
C ILE A 186 -14.85 11.21 8.14
N ASN A 187 -15.38 10.09 7.64
CA ASN A 187 -15.71 9.90 6.24
C ASN A 187 -17.21 9.62 6.05
N PRO A 188 -18.09 10.60 6.35
CA PRO A 188 -19.54 10.41 6.27
C PRO A 188 -20.03 10.11 4.85
N GLU A 189 -19.28 10.50 3.82
CA GLU A 189 -19.61 10.19 2.44
C GLU A 189 -19.54 8.69 2.12
N ALA A 190 -18.91 7.88 2.97
CA ALA A 190 -18.89 6.42 2.82
C ALA A 190 -20.31 5.83 2.69
N VAL A 191 -21.31 6.48 3.29
CA VAL A 191 -22.73 6.10 3.20
C VAL A 191 -23.28 6.21 1.77
N LEU A 192 -22.81 7.18 0.98
CA LEU A 192 -23.24 7.33 -0.42
C LEU A 192 -22.64 6.22 -1.30
N PHE A 193 -21.41 5.83 -0.99
CA PHE A 193 -20.64 4.86 -1.77
C PHE A 193 -20.83 3.40 -1.32
N SER A 194 -21.59 3.16 -0.25
CA SER A 194 -22.02 1.82 0.14
C SER A 194 -23.20 1.28 -0.69
N SER A 195 -23.79 2.13 -1.55
CA SER A 195 -24.89 1.72 -2.42
C SER A 195 -24.46 0.66 -3.45
N PRO A 196 -25.33 -0.31 -3.81
CA PRO A 196 -25.00 -1.33 -4.81
C PRO A 196 -24.58 -0.76 -6.17
N ILE A 197 -25.14 0.39 -6.56
CA ILE A 197 -24.79 1.09 -7.81
C ILE A 197 -23.36 1.62 -7.74
N ALA A 198 -22.96 2.22 -6.60
CA ALA A 198 -21.59 2.69 -6.40
C ALA A 198 -20.58 1.54 -6.39
N GLN A 199 -20.95 0.39 -5.81
CA GLN A 199 -20.13 -0.82 -5.84
C GLN A 199 -20.02 -1.41 -7.25
N ALA A 200 -21.11 -1.43 -8.01
CA ALA A 200 -21.11 -1.88 -9.40
C ALA A 200 -20.20 -1.02 -10.30
N ALA A 201 -20.08 0.28 -10.02
CA ALA A 201 -19.17 1.17 -10.73
C ALA A 201 -17.69 0.74 -10.60
N CYS A 202 -17.32 0.01 -9.54
CA CYS A 202 -15.96 -0.50 -9.36
C CYS A 202 -15.58 -1.56 -10.40
N ALA A 203 -16.55 -2.24 -11.02
CA ALA A 203 -16.29 -3.16 -12.13
C ALA A 203 -15.73 -2.40 -13.36
N GLY A 204 -16.25 -1.21 -13.64
CA GLY A 204 -15.74 -0.36 -14.72
C GLY A 204 -14.29 0.09 -14.46
N ASP A 205 -13.98 0.46 -13.21
CA ASP A 205 -12.62 0.81 -12.80
C ASP A 205 -11.67 -0.39 -12.84
N CYS A 206 -12.14 -1.58 -12.49
CA CYS A 206 -11.38 -2.84 -12.61
C CYS A 206 -10.95 -3.10 -14.07
N ILE A 207 -11.88 -2.95 -15.02
CA ILE A 207 -11.58 -3.12 -16.44
C ILE A 207 -10.60 -2.05 -16.92
N ALA A 208 -10.86 -0.78 -16.60
CA ALA A 208 -10.03 0.34 -17.05
C ALA A 208 -8.59 0.25 -16.51
N SER A 209 -8.44 0.01 -15.21
CA SER A 209 -7.14 -0.15 -14.54
C SER A 209 -6.37 -1.39 -15.03
N THR A 210 -7.06 -2.48 -15.35
CA THR A 210 -6.43 -3.69 -15.91
C THR A 210 -5.99 -3.48 -17.36
N ALA A 211 -6.77 -2.76 -18.15
CA ALA A 211 -6.48 -2.51 -19.57
C ALA A 211 -5.38 -1.47 -19.76
N LYS A 212 -5.47 -0.32 -19.07
CA LYS A 212 -4.55 0.81 -19.23
C LYS A 212 -4.36 1.58 -17.93
N LEU A 213 -5.33 2.42 -17.56
CA LEU A 213 -5.24 3.31 -16.40
C LEU A 213 -6.56 3.32 -15.63
N PRO A 214 -6.50 3.48 -14.30
CA PRO A 214 -7.69 3.58 -13.47
C PRO A 214 -8.49 4.84 -13.78
N LEU A 215 -9.78 4.81 -13.45
CA LEU A 215 -10.68 5.94 -13.59
C LEU A 215 -10.62 6.81 -12.34
N ASP A 216 -10.03 8.00 -12.45
CA ASP A 216 -9.91 8.92 -11.30
C ASP A 216 -11.27 9.45 -10.83
N ALA A 217 -12.30 9.43 -11.68
CA ALA A 217 -13.66 9.83 -11.31
C ALA A 217 -14.29 8.90 -10.26
N THR A 218 -13.94 7.60 -10.27
CA THR A 218 -14.44 6.61 -9.30
C THR A 218 -13.46 6.45 -8.14
N PHE A 219 -13.12 7.55 -7.47
CA PHE A 219 -12.13 7.56 -6.38
C PHE A 219 -12.50 6.63 -5.20
N TRP A 220 -13.78 6.31 -5.02
CA TRP A 220 -14.25 5.37 -3.99
C TRP A 220 -14.02 3.89 -4.35
N CYS A 221 -13.54 3.60 -5.57
CA CYS A 221 -13.23 2.26 -6.05
C CYS A 221 -11.73 2.03 -6.14
N ALA A 222 -11.28 0.87 -5.66
CA ALA A 222 -9.94 0.32 -5.86
C ALA A 222 -9.94 -0.73 -6.98
N GLY A 223 -10.60 -0.45 -8.11
CA GLY A 223 -10.77 -1.38 -9.23
C GLY A 223 -11.15 -2.80 -8.82
N CYS A 224 -10.37 -3.78 -9.26
CA CYS A 224 -10.59 -5.20 -9.00
C CYS A 224 -10.34 -5.61 -7.55
N GLN A 225 -9.73 -4.74 -6.72
CA GLN A 225 -9.50 -5.05 -5.31
C GLN A 225 -10.77 -4.90 -4.46
N GLY A 226 -11.67 -3.99 -4.83
CA GLY A 226 -12.92 -3.72 -4.10
C GLY A 226 -13.10 -2.23 -3.78
N PRO A 227 -13.97 -1.88 -2.81
CA PRO A 227 -14.22 -0.50 -2.42
C PRO A 227 -13.12 0.09 -1.52
N MET A 228 -12.84 1.38 -1.71
CA MET A 228 -11.93 2.16 -0.85
C MET A 228 -12.50 2.41 0.56
N TYR A 229 -13.81 2.40 0.71
CA TYR A 229 -14.46 2.53 2.01
C TYR A 229 -14.75 1.15 2.63
N PRO A 230 -14.66 1.02 3.97
CA PRO A 230 -14.09 1.98 4.92
C PRO A 230 -12.58 2.20 4.69
N VAL A 231 -12.07 3.41 4.94
CA VAL A 231 -10.67 3.79 4.71
C VAL A 231 -9.76 3.31 5.85
N ASN A 232 -9.76 2.00 6.07
CA ASN A 232 -9.02 1.33 7.13
C ASN A 232 -8.58 -0.09 6.73
N GLY A 233 -7.98 -0.79 7.69
CA GLY A 233 -7.39 -2.11 7.50
C GLY A 233 -8.38 -3.27 7.47
N ASN A 234 -9.68 -3.04 7.70
CA ASN A 234 -10.66 -4.12 7.81
C ASN A 234 -11.14 -4.57 6.42
N ILE A 235 -10.73 -5.78 6.02
CA ILE A 235 -11.00 -6.34 4.70
C ILE A 235 -11.63 -7.73 4.84
N ALA A 236 -12.65 -8.02 4.02
CA ALA A 236 -13.32 -9.30 4.03
C ALA A 236 -12.34 -10.47 3.82
N ALA A 237 -12.42 -11.49 4.68
CA ALA A 237 -11.50 -12.63 4.68
C ALA A 237 -11.66 -13.58 3.48
N SER A 238 -12.74 -13.46 2.72
CA SER A 238 -12.98 -14.24 1.48
C SER A 238 -12.10 -13.78 0.31
N ILE A 239 -11.43 -12.64 0.44
CA ILE A 239 -10.55 -12.09 -0.58
C ILE A 239 -9.17 -12.71 -0.48
N GLY A 240 -8.58 -13.10 -1.61
CA GLY A 240 -7.22 -13.66 -1.64
C GLY A 240 -6.19 -12.67 -1.09
N HIS A 241 -5.18 -13.18 -0.38
CA HIS A 241 -4.15 -12.38 0.29
C HIS A 241 -3.58 -11.24 -0.57
N VAL A 242 -3.13 -11.52 -1.81
CA VAL A 242 -2.56 -10.50 -2.72
C VAL A 242 -3.56 -9.39 -3.09
N GLN A 243 -4.84 -9.73 -3.21
CA GLN A 243 -5.89 -8.76 -3.50
C GLN A 243 -6.20 -7.92 -2.26
N ALA A 244 -6.28 -8.56 -1.08
CA ALA A 244 -6.54 -7.88 0.19
C ALA A 244 -5.40 -6.90 0.55
N SER A 245 -4.15 -7.32 0.41
CA SER A 245 -2.99 -6.46 0.70
C SER A 245 -2.89 -5.27 -0.27
N ARG A 246 -3.22 -5.46 -1.55
CA ARG A 246 -3.32 -4.34 -2.50
C ARG A 246 -4.48 -3.41 -2.19
N LEU A 247 -5.61 -3.93 -1.70
CA LEU A 247 -6.71 -3.10 -1.24
C LEU A 247 -6.29 -2.25 -0.04
N ALA A 248 -5.65 -2.85 0.96
CA ALA A 248 -5.12 -2.14 2.13
C ALA A 248 -4.15 -1.03 1.72
N LEU A 249 -3.22 -1.32 0.79
CA LEU A 249 -2.31 -0.32 0.23
C LEU A 249 -3.05 0.83 -0.46
N ALA A 250 -4.08 0.52 -1.27
CA ALA A 250 -4.84 1.53 -1.99
C ALA A 250 -5.69 2.40 -1.04
N ARG A 251 -6.30 1.80 -0.02
CA ARG A 251 -7.01 2.50 1.05
C ARG A 251 -6.09 3.40 1.85
N PHE A 252 -4.90 2.91 2.19
CA PHE A 252 -3.88 3.70 2.87
C PHE A 252 -3.42 4.88 2.01
N ALA A 253 -3.16 4.66 0.71
CA ALA A 253 -2.85 5.74 -0.23
C ALA A 253 -3.97 6.78 -0.29
N PHE A 254 -5.24 6.35 -0.32
CA PHE A 254 -6.38 7.25 -0.27
C PHE A 254 -6.43 8.05 1.04
N LYS A 255 -6.15 7.41 2.18
CA LYS A 255 -6.10 8.03 3.50
C LYS A 255 -5.08 9.16 3.59
N ILE A 256 -3.83 8.90 3.24
CA ILE A 256 -2.74 9.89 3.34
C ILE A 256 -2.95 11.08 2.39
N HIS A 257 -3.70 10.89 1.30
CA HIS A 257 -4.14 12.00 0.45
C HIS A 257 -5.17 12.88 1.15
N ARG A 258 -6.18 12.28 1.78
CA ARG A 258 -7.22 13.01 2.54
C ARG A 258 -6.66 13.76 3.74
N GLU A 259 -5.65 13.19 4.39
CA GLU A 259 -4.93 13.82 5.50
C GLU A 259 -3.93 14.90 5.04
N GLY A 260 -3.73 15.07 3.73
CA GLY A 260 -2.82 16.08 3.16
C GLY A 260 -1.34 15.71 3.27
N LEU A 261 -1.01 14.49 3.70
CA LEU A 261 0.37 13.98 3.78
C LEU A 261 0.94 13.65 2.39
N ALA A 262 0.09 13.24 1.44
CA ALA A 262 0.49 12.92 0.07
C ALA A 262 0.09 14.02 -0.93
N TRP A 263 1.02 14.32 -1.84
CA TRP A 263 0.89 15.42 -2.79
C TRP A 263 0.69 14.94 -4.22
N GLY A 264 0.02 15.75 -5.03
CA GLY A 264 -0.08 15.60 -6.47
C GLY A 264 1.21 16.02 -7.18
N THR A 265 1.68 15.20 -8.10
CA THR A 265 2.92 15.39 -8.86
C THR A 265 2.77 15.16 -10.37
N MET A 266 1.60 14.69 -10.81
CA MET A 266 1.28 14.48 -12.23
C MET A 266 0.60 15.70 -12.88
N GLY A 267 0.69 15.78 -14.19
CA GLY A 267 0.09 16.84 -15.02
C GLY A 267 0.87 18.16 -15.03
N SER A 268 0.30 19.18 -15.70
CA SER A 268 0.90 20.52 -15.82
C SER A 268 1.03 21.25 -14.47
N LYS A 269 0.08 21.02 -13.55
CA LYS A 269 0.11 21.60 -12.19
C LYS A 269 1.31 21.12 -11.36
N GLY A 270 1.88 19.95 -11.68
CA GLY A 270 3.01 19.37 -10.95
C GLY A 270 4.39 19.86 -11.41
N LEU A 271 4.46 20.60 -12.53
CA LEU A 271 5.72 20.98 -13.19
C LEU A 271 6.66 21.76 -12.27
N CYS A 272 6.18 22.83 -11.67
CA CYS A 272 7.01 23.68 -10.82
C CYS A 272 7.03 23.23 -9.36
N ASN A 273 5.86 22.87 -8.83
CA ASN A 273 5.68 22.49 -7.43
C ASN A 273 4.72 21.31 -7.31
N LYS A 274 4.85 20.55 -6.22
CA LYS A 274 3.82 19.58 -5.84
C LYS A 274 2.56 20.35 -5.42
N TYR A 275 1.38 19.81 -5.68
CA TYR A 275 0.10 20.47 -5.34
C TYR A 275 -0.73 19.61 -4.38
N PRO A 276 -1.56 20.21 -3.50
CA PRO A 276 -2.40 19.42 -2.61
C PRO A 276 -3.39 18.59 -3.42
N MET A 277 -3.49 17.30 -3.10
CA MET A 277 -4.36 16.36 -3.80
C MET A 277 -5.18 15.58 -2.76
N PRO A 278 -6.25 16.17 -2.20
CA PRO A 278 -7.05 15.53 -1.14
C PRO A 278 -7.82 14.31 -1.63
N VAL A 279 -8.25 14.31 -2.90
CA VAL A 279 -8.83 13.14 -3.57
C VAL A 279 -7.73 12.45 -4.36
N LEU A 280 -7.45 11.18 -4.04
CA LEU A 280 -6.46 10.37 -4.72
C LEU A 280 -6.77 10.29 -6.23
N LYS A 281 -5.83 10.77 -7.05
CA LYS A 281 -5.76 10.38 -8.46
C LYS A 281 -5.02 9.06 -8.56
N LYS A 282 -5.76 7.97 -8.79
CA LYS A 282 -5.23 6.61 -8.87
C LYS A 282 -4.21 6.49 -10.01
N GLN A 283 -4.40 7.25 -11.08
CA GLN A 283 -3.49 7.27 -12.23
C GLN A 283 -2.06 7.70 -11.88
N GLN A 284 -1.88 8.50 -10.82
CA GLN A 284 -0.56 8.94 -10.36
C GLN A 284 0.30 7.77 -9.86
N TYR A 285 -0.31 6.65 -9.48
CA TYR A 285 0.36 5.57 -8.76
C TYR A 285 0.28 4.24 -9.50
N ARG A 286 1.36 3.47 -9.35
CA ARG A 286 1.40 2.06 -9.71
C ARG A 286 2.27 1.32 -8.72
N VAL A 287 2.00 0.04 -8.54
CA VAL A 287 2.55 -0.74 -7.43
C VAL A 287 3.21 -2.00 -7.95
N GLN A 288 4.41 -2.22 -7.47
CA GLN A 288 5.21 -3.42 -7.73
C GLN A 288 5.32 -4.20 -6.43
N MET A 289 5.12 -5.51 -6.47
CA MET A 289 5.40 -6.37 -5.32
C MET A 289 6.91 -6.57 -5.17
N THR A 290 7.45 -6.37 -3.97
CA THR A 290 8.86 -6.61 -3.59
C THR A 290 8.99 -7.87 -2.75
N ASN A 291 8.04 -8.10 -1.84
CA ASN A 291 7.94 -9.27 -0.98
C ASN A 291 6.55 -9.90 -1.11
N PRO A 292 6.41 -11.24 -0.98
CA PRO A 292 7.47 -12.22 -0.73
C PRO A 292 8.24 -12.62 -2.01
N ILE A 293 7.62 -12.52 -3.19
CA ILE A 293 8.25 -12.80 -4.49
C ILE A 293 8.23 -11.51 -5.33
N PRO A 294 9.39 -10.88 -5.60
CA PRO A 294 9.44 -9.61 -6.30
C PRO A 294 8.96 -9.74 -7.76
N THR A 295 8.21 -8.76 -8.25
CA THR A 295 7.73 -8.72 -9.64
C THR A 295 8.65 -7.82 -10.47
N VAL A 296 9.77 -8.38 -10.92
CA VAL A 296 10.87 -7.61 -11.54
C VAL A 296 10.74 -7.47 -13.07
N SER A 297 9.87 -8.26 -13.70
CA SER A 297 9.71 -8.30 -15.15
C SER A 297 8.27 -8.63 -15.56
N GLY A 298 7.96 -8.39 -16.83
CA GLY A 298 6.64 -8.60 -17.41
C GLY A 298 5.71 -7.37 -17.37
N LYS A 299 4.58 -7.49 -18.07
CA LYS A 299 3.58 -6.43 -18.20
C LYS A 299 2.95 -6.03 -16.86
N ALA A 300 2.77 -7.00 -15.96
CA ALA A 300 2.17 -6.81 -14.64
C ALA A 300 3.18 -6.49 -13.53
N ALA A 301 4.43 -6.13 -13.87
CA ALA A 301 5.44 -5.79 -12.87
C ALA A 301 5.09 -4.55 -12.03
N CYS A 302 4.55 -3.53 -12.67
CA CYS A 302 4.07 -2.31 -12.05
C CYS A 302 2.66 -2.01 -12.56
N SER A 303 1.70 -2.79 -12.05
CA SER A 303 0.30 -2.56 -12.36
C SER A 303 -0.18 -1.27 -11.67
N PRO A 304 -1.06 -0.49 -12.32
CA PRO A 304 -1.67 0.66 -11.66
C PRO A 304 -2.54 0.21 -10.46
N LEU A 305 -2.86 1.14 -9.57
CA LEU A 305 -3.87 0.90 -8.54
C LEU A 305 -5.20 0.49 -9.21
N GLY A 306 -5.87 -0.52 -8.68
CA GLY A 306 -7.12 -1.04 -9.25
C GLY A 306 -6.96 -2.26 -10.15
N ALA A 307 -5.78 -2.49 -10.73
CA ALA A 307 -5.61 -3.54 -11.74
C ALA A 307 -5.74 -4.95 -11.16
N SER A 308 -6.24 -5.89 -11.98
CA SER A 308 -6.44 -7.29 -11.59
C SER A 308 -5.17 -7.95 -11.03
N THR A 309 -5.35 -8.76 -10.00
CA THR A 309 -4.32 -9.61 -9.38
C THR A 309 -4.26 -11.02 -9.96
N MET A 310 -5.05 -11.28 -11.01
CA MET A 310 -5.02 -12.53 -11.78
C MET A 310 -3.63 -12.74 -12.44
N PRO A 311 -3.29 -13.96 -12.93
CA PRO A 311 -1.96 -14.29 -13.43
C PRO A 311 -1.40 -13.20 -14.37
N PRO A 312 -0.13 -12.77 -14.16
CA PRO A 312 0.96 -13.49 -13.51
C PRO A 312 1.21 -13.15 -12.02
N GLN A 313 0.27 -12.48 -11.34
CA GLN A 313 0.39 -12.17 -9.90
C GLN A 313 -0.24 -13.23 -8.98
N ALA A 314 -1.03 -14.14 -9.55
CA ALA A 314 -1.54 -15.31 -8.85
C ALA A 314 -0.39 -16.24 -8.41
N GLY A 315 -0.51 -16.84 -7.22
CA GLY A 315 0.50 -17.75 -6.65
C GLY A 315 1.70 -17.07 -6.00
N ARG A 316 1.70 -15.73 -5.88
CA ARG A 316 2.75 -14.99 -5.16
C ARG A 316 2.55 -14.92 -3.65
N SER A 317 1.38 -15.33 -3.16
CA SER A 317 1.16 -15.62 -1.73
C SER A 317 1.20 -17.13 -1.51
N TYR A 318 1.90 -17.57 -0.47
CA TYR A 318 2.02 -18.97 -0.09
C TYR A 318 2.03 -19.07 1.44
N PRO A 319 1.56 -20.19 2.01
CA PRO A 319 1.35 -20.28 3.47
C PRO A 319 2.67 -20.17 4.25
N VAL A 320 2.57 -19.76 5.52
CA VAL A 320 3.67 -19.68 6.52
C VAL A 320 4.65 -18.53 6.31
N LYS A 321 5.14 -18.29 5.09
CA LYS A 321 6.13 -17.22 4.80
C LYS A 321 5.72 -16.22 3.72
N GLY A 322 4.63 -16.48 2.99
CA GLY A 322 4.17 -15.63 1.89
C GLY A 322 2.86 -14.91 2.17
N GLU A 323 2.50 -14.77 3.45
CA GLU A 323 1.29 -14.08 3.92
C GLU A 323 1.53 -12.59 4.17
N ASP A 324 2.80 -12.20 4.30
CA ASP A 324 3.26 -10.84 4.51
C ASP A 324 3.79 -10.27 3.18
N MET A 325 3.32 -9.09 2.77
CA MET A 325 3.66 -8.51 1.47
C MET A 325 4.38 -7.19 1.61
N GLY A 326 5.29 -6.95 0.68
CA GLY A 326 5.93 -5.66 0.48
C GLY A 326 5.62 -5.14 -0.91
N TYR A 327 5.40 -3.83 -1.01
CA TYR A 327 5.15 -3.13 -2.26
C TYR A 327 6.06 -1.93 -2.41
N LEU A 328 6.68 -1.82 -3.58
CA LEU A 328 7.29 -0.59 -4.06
C LEU A 328 6.23 0.23 -4.80
N VAL A 329 5.99 1.45 -4.32
CA VAL A 329 5.03 2.38 -4.89
C VAL A 329 5.77 3.36 -5.78
N TRP A 330 5.43 3.30 -7.06
CA TRP A 330 5.90 4.22 -8.08
C TRP A 330 4.90 5.35 -8.23
N ARG A 331 5.41 6.58 -8.33
CA ARG A 331 4.63 7.79 -8.54
C ARG A 331 5.03 8.43 -9.86
N LYS A 332 4.05 8.89 -10.64
CA LYS A 332 4.30 9.71 -11.81
C LYS A 332 4.77 11.11 -11.36
N ARG A 333 5.90 11.55 -11.89
CA ARG A 333 6.46 12.88 -11.67
C ARG A 333 6.54 13.61 -13.00
N ASN A 334 5.81 14.71 -13.10
CA ASN A 334 6.04 15.72 -14.13
C ASN A 334 6.72 16.90 -13.45
N CYS A 335 7.82 17.37 -14.01
CA CYS A 335 8.62 18.44 -13.43
C CYS A 335 9.23 19.32 -14.52
N CYS A 336 9.64 20.52 -14.13
CA CYS A 336 10.45 21.39 -14.95
C CYS A 336 11.93 21.23 -14.57
N VAL A 337 12.71 20.64 -15.46
CA VAL A 337 14.17 20.53 -15.32
C VAL A 337 14.78 21.86 -15.73
N LEU A 338 15.47 22.53 -14.80
CA LEU A 338 16.18 23.78 -15.03
C LEU A 338 17.66 23.53 -15.32
#